data_AF-A0A3D8SXV4-F1
#
_entry.id   AF-A0A3D8SXV4-F1
#
_cell.length_a   1.000
_cell.length_b   1.000
_cell.length_c   1.000
_cell.angle_alpha   90.00
_cell.angle_beta   90.00
_cell.angle_gamma   90.00
#
_symmetry.space_group_name_H-M   'P 1'
#
loop_
_entity.id
_entity.type
_entity.pdbx_description
1 polymer ?
#
loop_
_entity_poly.entity_id
_entity_poly.type
_entity_poly.pdbx_seq_one_letter_code
_entity_poly.pdbx_strand_id
1 'polypeptide(L)'
;MTLVTIKTFSRLQEVLRLTCSPAAFTTLCVYLLALHQMGWELPAEAFDLFISEYHKFEEQASSEPRWFSYHSWFQERMAHHSVPRPPVTTLTLHTLETIRAENPYTEAYVQRCLGHIIKEHLRRDRGVADAAPAGKVRPEPRAVPTQGSTQSRTTPTPSPGEPAWTIPAPHGSSEARVDMLDQPWHSEKGLREVLGLRNREELLVWLKQDWVLDVYDEYCIVELDPRRQRELALLRHGHAVPSSFKTSWADYLIGAAAAALHHSLPRYCRANPPKHHWTRDDHDVRFIAQLVLAGRESGRWWEHRRGEDTRQLCTYAYRLLCWLRNVHRISSARGQSTQIQRAAANHWVEHLTHARSLRQTARSHT
;
A
#
# COMPACT_ATOMS: atom_id res chain seq x y z
N MET A 1 1.49 18.73 5.90
CA MET A 1 1.81 18.62 7.33
C MET A 1 1.41 19.92 8.03
N THR A 2 0.80 19.77 9.19
CA THR A 2 0.25 20.80 10.07
C THR A 2 1.28 21.32 11.07
N LEU A 3 0.96 22.41 11.77
CA LEU A 3 1.90 23.14 12.63
C LEU A 3 2.37 22.30 13.83
N VAL A 4 1.52 21.48 14.46
CA VAL A 4 1.91 20.67 15.63
C VAL A 4 2.80 19.50 15.22
N THR A 5 2.44 18.76 14.17
CA THR A 5 3.27 17.67 13.64
C THR A 5 4.67 18.17 13.25
N ILE A 6 4.79 19.32 12.56
CA ILE A 6 6.09 19.89 12.17
C ILE A 6 6.90 20.31 13.39
N LYS A 7 6.30 21.08 14.32
CA LYS A 7 7.00 21.55 15.52
C LYS A 7 7.51 20.39 16.39
N THR A 8 6.69 19.36 16.54
CA THR A 8 7.04 18.17 17.32
C THR A 8 8.18 17.40 16.65
N PHE A 9 8.09 17.21 15.33
CA PHE A 9 9.16 16.56 14.55
C PHE A 9 10.48 17.31 14.66
N SER A 10 10.49 18.64 14.45
CA SER A 10 11.70 19.46 14.55
C SER A 10 12.32 19.39 15.93
N ARG A 11 11.51 19.49 16.99
CA ARG A 11 11.99 19.39 18.37
C ARG A 11 12.62 18.04 18.68
N LEU A 12 11.99 16.94 18.26
CA LEU A 12 12.56 15.61 18.43
C LEU A 12 13.81 15.40 17.58
N GLN A 13 13.86 15.97 16.38
CA GLN A 13 15.03 15.91 15.52
C GLN A 13 16.22 16.62 16.16
N GLU A 14 16.00 17.76 16.82
CA GLU A 14 17.05 18.48 17.57
C GLU A 14 17.52 17.70 18.81
N VAL A 15 16.59 17.12 19.58
CA VAL A 15 16.90 16.46 20.86
C VAL A 15 17.46 15.05 20.67
N LEU A 16 16.90 14.26 19.74
CA LEU A 16 17.16 12.83 19.59
C LEU A 16 17.91 12.49 18.29
N ARG A 17 18.21 13.48 17.45
CA ARG A 17 18.83 13.29 16.13
C ARG A 17 18.06 12.29 15.29
N LEU A 18 16.73 12.45 15.21
CA LEU A 18 15.88 11.59 14.41
C LEU A 18 16.41 11.45 12.98
N THR A 19 16.58 10.21 12.54
CA THR A 19 17.01 9.83 11.19
C THR A 19 15.83 9.50 10.28
N CYS A 20 14.63 9.32 10.84
CA CYS A 20 13.43 9.00 10.07
C CYS A 20 12.87 10.23 9.33
N SER A 21 12.18 9.98 8.22
CA SER A 21 11.51 11.04 7.47
C SER A 21 10.28 11.59 8.22
N PRO A 22 9.79 12.81 7.91
CA PRO A 22 8.56 13.35 8.52
C PRO A 22 7.32 12.46 8.32
N ALA A 23 7.24 11.75 7.19
CA ALA A 23 6.16 10.81 6.91
C ALA A 23 6.27 9.55 7.78
N ALA A 24 7.47 9.00 7.95
CA ALA A 24 7.73 7.88 8.85
C ALA A 24 7.42 8.27 10.30
N PHE A 25 7.86 9.45 10.74
CA PHE A 25 7.54 10.01 12.05
C PHE A 25 6.03 10.04 12.32
N THR A 26 5.26 10.62 11.38
CA THR A 26 3.80 10.71 11.51
C THR A 26 3.17 9.33 11.61
N THR A 27 3.62 8.39 10.77
CA THR A 27 3.14 7.00 10.78
C THR A 27 3.45 6.30 12.10
N LEU A 28 4.65 6.48 12.64
CA LEU A 28 5.06 5.90 13.92
C LEU A 28 4.30 6.48 15.11
N CYS A 29 4.00 7.78 15.10
CA CYS A 29 3.17 8.41 16.14
C CYS A 29 1.76 7.82 16.16
N VAL A 30 1.16 7.69 14.97
CA VAL A 30 -0.17 7.09 14.82
C VAL A 30 -0.16 5.61 15.16
N TYR A 31 0.90 4.89 14.78
CA TYR A 31 1.12 3.48 15.15
C TYR A 31 1.20 3.30 16.66
N LEU A 32 1.99 4.14 17.33
CA LEU A 32 2.15 4.12 18.78
C LEU A 32 0.83 4.39 19.52
N LEU A 33 0.04 5.36 19.04
CA LEU A 33 -1.29 5.62 19.58
C LEU A 33 -2.24 4.45 19.39
N ALA A 34 -2.22 3.83 18.21
CA ALA A 34 -3.04 2.65 17.93
C ALA A 34 -2.67 1.49 18.86
N LEU A 35 -1.39 1.23 19.09
CA LEU A 35 -0.94 0.22 20.07
C LEU A 35 -1.47 0.53 21.47
N HIS A 36 -1.36 1.78 21.92
CA HIS A 36 -1.86 2.20 23.23
C HIS A 36 -3.38 1.97 23.36
N GLN A 37 -4.16 2.32 22.34
CA GLN A 37 -5.62 2.09 22.29
C GLN A 37 -5.98 0.59 22.31
N MET A 38 -5.08 -0.27 21.84
CA MET A 38 -5.24 -1.72 21.87
C MET A 38 -4.80 -2.36 23.19
N GLY A 39 -4.49 -1.56 24.21
CA GLY A 39 -4.08 -2.04 25.53
C GLY A 39 -2.61 -2.41 25.64
N TRP A 40 -1.77 -2.05 24.66
CA TRP A 40 -0.33 -2.22 24.78
C TRP A 40 0.23 -1.12 25.67
N GLU A 41 0.59 -1.49 26.90
CA GLU A 41 1.16 -0.58 27.88
C GLU A 41 2.61 -0.25 27.53
N LEU A 42 2.81 0.93 26.96
CA LEU A 42 4.12 1.55 26.86
C LEU A 42 4.10 2.84 27.71
N PRO A 43 5.02 3.01 28.67
CA PRO A 43 5.05 4.22 29.48
C PRO A 43 5.34 5.44 28.62
N ALA A 44 4.76 6.59 28.95
CA ALA A 44 4.87 7.81 28.15
C ALA A 44 6.32 8.23 27.90
N GLU A 45 7.20 8.07 28.90
CA GLU A 45 8.65 8.31 28.77
C GLU A 45 9.35 7.46 27.69
N ALA A 46 8.75 6.36 27.21
CA ALA A 46 9.31 5.54 26.15
C ALA A 46 8.82 5.94 24.75
N PHE A 47 7.89 6.89 24.60
CA PHE A 47 7.36 7.29 23.30
C PHE A 47 8.44 7.91 22.40
N ASP A 48 9.25 8.80 22.96
CA ASP A 48 10.37 9.42 22.26
C ASP A 48 11.39 8.38 21.77
N LEU A 49 11.73 7.43 22.65
CA LEU A 49 12.61 6.32 22.34
C LEU A 49 12.05 5.41 21.25
N PHE A 50 10.74 5.16 21.30
CA PHE A 50 10.02 4.39 20.29
C PHE A 50 10.13 5.02 18.90
N ILE A 51 10.21 6.34 18.78
CA ILE A 51 10.45 6.97 17.49
C ILE A 51 11.94 6.92 17.11
N SER A 52 12.83 7.23 18.05
CA SER A 52 14.26 7.36 17.75
C SER A 52 14.93 6.04 17.39
N GLU A 53 14.49 4.92 17.98
CA GLU A 53 15.08 3.60 17.75
C GLU A 53 14.61 2.94 16.43
N TYR A 54 13.67 3.55 15.69
CA TYR A 54 13.08 2.93 14.50
C TYR A 54 14.10 2.63 13.40
N HIS A 55 15.11 3.49 13.21
CA HIS A 55 16.16 3.24 12.21
C HIS A 55 16.98 1.98 12.50
N LYS A 56 17.23 1.67 13.78
CA LYS A 56 17.97 0.46 14.18
C LYS A 56 17.15 -0.78 13.91
N PHE A 57 15.83 -0.68 14.09
CA PHE A 57 14.93 -1.73 13.66
C PHE A 57 14.98 -1.93 12.14
N GLU A 58 14.96 -0.87 11.33
CA GLU A 58 15.06 -1.02 9.86
C GLU A 58 16.38 -1.65 9.42
N GLU A 59 17.50 -1.25 10.05
CA GLU A 59 18.82 -1.84 9.82
C GLU A 59 18.84 -3.33 10.18
N GLN A 60 18.30 -3.70 11.35
CA GLN A 60 18.30 -5.09 11.82
C GLN A 60 17.27 -5.96 11.10
N ALA A 61 16.09 -5.44 10.77
CA ALA A 61 15.08 -6.16 10.00
C ALA A 61 15.56 -6.49 8.59
N SER A 62 16.51 -5.71 8.05
CA SER A 62 17.15 -5.98 6.77
C SER A 62 18.17 -7.13 6.84
N SER A 63 18.78 -7.38 8.00
CA SER A 63 19.80 -8.43 8.19
C SER A 63 19.25 -9.69 8.85
N GLU A 64 18.22 -9.58 9.68
CA GLU A 64 17.64 -10.67 10.48
C GLU A 64 16.10 -10.65 10.40
N PRO A 65 15.49 -11.53 9.59
CA PRO A 65 14.03 -11.56 9.41
C PRO A 65 13.27 -12.19 10.60
N ARG A 66 13.87 -12.23 11.80
CA ARG A 66 13.30 -12.86 12.99
C ARG A 66 12.18 -12.03 13.63
N TRP A 67 12.13 -10.74 13.34
CA TRP A 67 11.22 -9.82 14.00
C TRP A 67 9.87 -9.73 13.28
N PHE A 68 8.80 -10.11 13.98
CA PHE A 68 7.43 -10.07 13.43
C PHE A 68 6.84 -8.67 13.32
N SER A 69 7.30 -7.75 14.18
CA SER A 69 6.80 -6.38 14.21
C SER A 69 7.78 -5.45 14.92
N TYR A 70 7.64 -4.14 14.64
CA TYR A 70 8.46 -3.12 15.30
C TYR A 70 8.24 -3.07 16.82
N HIS A 71 7.00 -3.19 17.30
CA HIS A 71 6.71 -3.10 18.73
C HIS A 71 7.30 -4.27 19.53
N SER A 72 7.27 -5.50 19.00
CA SER A 72 7.84 -6.67 19.66
C SER A 72 9.37 -6.52 19.77
N TRP A 73 10.01 -6.08 18.68
CA TRP A 73 11.45 -5.76 18.69
C TRP A 73 11.77 -4.68 19.73
N PHE A 74 10.96 -3.62 19.79
CA PHE A 74 11.19 -2.52 20.73
C PHE A 74 11.05 -2.96 22.18
N GLN A 75 10.06 -3.80 22.51
CA GLN A 75 9.87 -4.35 23.86
C GLN A 75 11.05 -5.21 24.29
N GLU A 76 11.50 -6.13 23.42
CA GLU A 76 12.67 -6.97 23.72
C GLU A 76 13.92 -6.12 23.93
N ARG A 77 14.11 -5.11 23.08
CA ARG A 77 15.21 -4.16 23.21
C ARG A 77 15.18 -3.41 24.54
N MET A 78 14.01 -2.94 24.96
CA MET A 78 13.81 -2.26 26.25
C MET A 78 14.00 -3.22 27.45
N ALA A 79 13.71 -4.51 27.29
CA ALA A 79 13.92 -5.51 28.33
C ALA A 79 15.41 -5.85 28.53
N HIS A 80 16.19 -5.88 27.45
CA HIS A 80 17.59 -6.30 27.50
C HIS A 80 18.61 -5.17 27.58
N HIS A 81 18.23 -3.94 27.22
CA HIS A 81 19.16 -2.82 27.16
C HIS A 81 18.69 -1.67 28.05
N SER A 82 19.58 -1.17 28.89
CA SER A 82 19.42 0.10 29.59
C SER A 82 19.52 1.25 28.57
N VAL A 83 18.47 1.47 27.78
CA VAL A 83 18.43 2.58 26.82
C VAL A 83 18.40 3.89 27.62
N PRO A 84 19.38 4.79 27.43
CA PRO A 84 19.42 6.07 28.13
C PRO A 84 18.14 6.85 27.82
N ARG A 85 17.36 7.16 28.87
CA ARG A 85 16.13 7.91 28.70
C ARG A 85 16.46 9.37 28.40
N PRO A 86 15.76 10.01 27.44
CA PRO A 86 15.92 11.43 27.24
C PRO A 86 15.48 12.18 28.51
N PRO A 87 16.15 13.30 28.86
CA PRO A 87 15.88 14.05 30.08
C PRO A 87 14.51 14.74 30.06
N VAL A 88 13.92 14.94 28.88
CA VAL A 88 12.62 15.58 28.69
C VAL A 88 11.84 14.80 27.63
N THR A 89 10.66 14.31 27.99
CA THR A 89 9.73 13.66 27.07
C THR A 89 8.98 14.70 26.24
N THR A 90 9.06 14.59 24.92
CA THR A 90 8.41 15.49 23.96
C THR A 90 7.07 14.94 23.47
N LEU A 91 6.99 13.63 23.25
CA LEU A 91 5.75 12.95 22.89
C LEU A 91 4.94 12.59 24.13
N THR A 92 3.74 13.16 24.20
CA THR A 92 2.72 12.78 25.18
C THR A 92 1.56 12.13 24.46
N LEU A 93 0.68 11.44 25.19
CA LEU A 93 -0.54 10.89 24.61
C LEU A 93 -1.36 11.98 23.90
N HIS A 94 -1.47 13.16 24.50
CA HIS A 94 -2.15 14.31 23.89
C HIS A 94 -1.48 14.77 22.59
N THR A 95 -0.15 14.76 22.53
CA THR A 95 0.60 15.07 21.29
C THR A 95 0.29 14.04 20.20
N LEU A 96 0.23 12.75 20.55
CA LEU A 96 -0.10 11.68 19.61
C LEU A 96 -1.53 11.83 19.09
N GLU A 97 -2.50 12.13 19.97
CA GLU A 97 -3.90 12.38 19.58
C GLU A 97 -4.03 13.58 18.64
N THR A 98 -3.25 14.63 18.88
CA THR A 98 -3.23 15.82 18.03
C THR A 98 -2.63 15.50 16.66
N ILE A 99 -1.48 14.81 16.62
CA ILE A 99 -0.87 14.36 15.35
C ILE A 99 -1.83 13.45 14.58
N ARG A 100 -2.54 12.55 15.26
CA ARG A 100 -3.58 11.71 14.65
C ARG A 100 -4.72 12.55 14.07
N ALA A 101 -5.27 13.50 14.83
CA ALA A 101 -6.36 14.37 14.38
C ALA A 101 -5.95 15.21 13.16
N GLU A 102 -4.68 15.61 13.09
CA GLU A 102 -4.09 16.31 11.95
C GLU A 102 -3.85 15.40 10.73
N ASN A 103 -3.81 14.07 10.92
CA ASN A 103 -3.47 13.08 9.89
C ASN A 103 -4.46 11.89 9.89
N PRO A 104 -5.77 12.12 9.67
CA PRO A 104 -6.81 11.09 9.81
C PRO A 104 -6.65 9.91 8.84
N TYR A 105 -6.04 10.15 7.67
CA TYR A 105 -5.77 9.10 6.68
C TYR A 105 -4.66 8.14 7.14
N THR A 106 -3.67 8.65 7.87
CA THR A 106 -2.60 7.83 8.44
C THR A 106 -3.15 6.89 9.50
N GLU A 107 -4.15 7.32 10.29
CA GLU A 107 -4.85 6.48 11.27
C GLU A 107 -5.55 5.30 10.61
N ALA A 108 -6.39 5.57 9.61
CA ALA A 108 -7.10 4.52 8.88
C ALA A 108 -6.14 3.50 8.26
N TYR A 109 -5.01 3.97 7.71
CA TYR A 109 -3.96 3.12 7.17
C TYR A 109 -3.33 2.23 8.26
N VAL A 110 -2.86 2.84 9.35
CA VAL A 110 -2.21 2.15 10.47
C VAL A 110 -3.13 1.09 11.09
N GLN A 111 -4.40 1.43 11.35
CA GLN A 111 -5.37 0.49 11.90
C GLN A 111 -5.62 -0.70 10.97
N ARG A 112 -5.68 -0.47 9.65
CA ARG A 112 -5.82 -1.55 8.66
C ARG A 112 -4.59 -2.46 8.65
N CYS A 113 -3.39 -1.89 8.70
CA CYS A 113 -2.14 -2.66 8.75
C CYS A 113 -2.05 -3.50 10.04
N LEU A 114 -2.33 -2.90 11.20
CA LEU A 114 -2.37 -3.60 12.48
C LEU A 114 -3.41 -4.73 12.48
N GLY A 115 -4.61 -4.47 11.98
CA GLY A 115 -5.66 -5.48 11.86
C GLY A 115 -5.26 -6.66 10.97
N HIS A 116 -4.47 -6.42 9.91
CA HIS A 116 -3.91 -7.49 9.08
C HIS A 116 -2.87 -8.31 9.84
N ILE A 117 -1.93 -7.66 10.52
CA ILE A 117 -0.89 -8.33 11.32
C ILE A 117 -1.53 -9.23 12.37
N ILE A 118 -2.52 -8.73 13.10
CA ILE A 118 -3.22 -9.49 14.15
C ILE A 118 -4.01 -10.67 13.57
N LYS A 119 -4.71 -10.48 12.45
CA LYS A 119 -5.44 -11.58 11.79
C LYS A 119 -4.50 -12.70 11.34
N GLU A 120 -3.33 -12.34 10.81
CA GLU A 120 -2.32 -13.33 10.42
C GLU A 120 -1.74 -14.07 11.64
N HIS A 121 -1.52 -13.39 12.77
CA HIS A 121 -1.14 -14.04 14.03
C HIS A 121 -2.19 -15.02 14.52
N LEU A 122 -3.46 -14.59 14.61
CA LEU A 122 -4.56 -15.45 15.06
C LEU A 122 -4.77 -16.67 14.15
N ARG A 123 -4.50 -16.55 12.85
CA ARG A 123 -4.56 -17.68 11.91
C ARG A 123 -3.45 -18.69 12.16
N ARG A 124 -2.23 -18.23 12.47
CA ARG A 124 -1.10 -19.11 12.80
C ARG A 124 -1.32 -19.84 14.12
N ASP A 125 -1.78 -19.14 15.15
CA ASP A 125 -2.02 -19.75 16.46
C ASP A 125 -3.11 -20.83 16.39
N ARG A 126 -4.13 -20.63 15.53
CA ARG A 126 -5.15 -21.65 15.27
C ARG A 126 -4.63 -22.80 14.39
N GLY A 127 -3.80 -22.52 13.39
CA GLY A 127 -3.20 -23.54 12.53
C GLY A 127 -2.19 -24.46 13.25
N VAL A 128 -1.59 -23.98 14.34
CA VAL A 128 -0.72 -24.79 15.22
C VAL A 128 -1.54 -25.65 16.19
N ALA A 129 -2.75 -25.21 16.58
CA ALA A 129 -3.62 -25.97 17.48
C ALA A 129 -4.27 -27.21 16.80
N ASP A 130 -4.51 -27.16 15.48
CA ASP A 130 -5.14 -28.28 14.74
C ASP A 130 -4.13 -29.32 14.21
N ALA A 131 -2.82 -29.13 14.44
CA ALA A 131 -1.76 -30.08 14.07
C ALA A 131 -1.34 -31.01 15.24
N ALA A 132 -2.26 -31.33 16.15
CA ALA A 132 -2.06 -32.46 17.05
C ALA A 132 -2.12 -33.76 16.24
N PRO A 133 -1.12 -34.67 16.33
CA PRO A 133 -1.10 -35.87 15.51
C PRO A 133 -2.24 -36.78 15.93
N ALA A 134 -3.28 -36.87 15.10
CA ALA A 134 -4.25 -37.94 15.17
C ALA A 134 -3.49 -39.27 15.09
N GLY A 135 -3.42 -39.96 16.23
CA GLY A 135 -2.83 -41.28 16.35
C GLY A 135 -3.42 -42.19 15.28
N LYS A 136 -2.58 -42.64 14.35
CA LYS A 136 -2.90 -43.76 13.47
C LYS A 136 -2.98 -45.02 14.34
N VAL A 137 -4.16 -45.28 14.86
CA VAL A 137 -4.58 -46.62 15.31
C VAL A 137 -4.60 -47.49 14.05
N ARG A 138 -3.55 -48.29 13.89
CA ARG A 138 -3.49 -49.37 12.89
C ARG A 138 -4.09 -50.62 13.54
N PRO A 139 -5.02 -51.33 12.91
CA PRO A 139 -5.55 -52.57 13.46
C PRO A 139 -4.49 -53.68 13.39
N GLU A 140 -4.40 -54.43 14.49
CA GLU A 140 -3.62 -55.67 14.65
C GLU A 140 -3.95 -56.73 13.58
N PRO A 141 -3.03 -57.68 13.40
CA PRO A 141 -3.44 -59.08 13.50
C PRO A 141 -2.61 -59.86 14.52
N ARG A 142 -3.32 -60.67 15.31
CA ARG A 142 -2.83 -61.62 16.32
C ARG A 142 -1.76 -62.59 15.80
N ALA A 143 -0.70 -62.77 16.60
CA ALA A 143 -0.19 -64.08 17.03
C ALA A 143 0.68 -63.93 18.29
N VAL A 144 0.61 -64.93 19.17
CA VAL A 144 1.06 -65.00 20.58
C VAL A 144 2.39 -65.80 20.66
N PRO A 145 2.98 -66.06 21.85
CA PRO A 145 3.78 -65.21 22.74
C PRO A 145 5.28 -65.59 22.71
N THR A 146 6.18 -64.86 23.38
CA THR A 146 7.26 -65.43 24.23
C THR A 146 7.94 -64.33 25.07
N GLN A 147 8.33 -64.78 26.26
CA GLN A 147 8.83 -64.13 27.47
C GLN A 147 10.01 -63.15 27.34
N GLY A 148 10.08 -62.23 28.31
CA GLY A 148 11.32 -62.02 29.06
C GLY A 148 11.86 -60.59 29.12
N SER A 149 12.10 -60.17 30.37
CA SER A 149 13.10 -59.17 30.79
C SER A 149 12.68 -57.70 30.91
N THR A 150 12.29 -57.37 32.15
CA THR A 150 12.86 -56.32 33.00
C THR A 150 13.84 -55.35 32.33
N GLN A 151 13.49 -54.07 32.29
CA GLN A 151 14.44 -52.97 32.55
C GLN A 151 13.72 -51.65 32.84
N SER A 152 14.08 -51.09 34.00
CA SER A 152 13.77 -49.76 34.50
C SER A 152 14.19 -48.69 33.51
N ARG A 153 13.35 -47.65 33.32
CA ARG A 153 13.83 -46.39 32.74
C ARG A 153 13.19 -45.19 33.41
N THR A 154 14.10 -44.42 33.97
CA THR A 154 14.01 -43.09 34.55
C THR A 154 13.26 -42.11 33.67
N THR A 155 12.39 -41.34 34.32
CA THR A 155 11.88 -40.04 33.92
C THR A 155 13.04 -39.07 33.61
N PRO A 156 12.92 -38.29 32.53
CA PRO A 156 13.30 -36.90 32.64
C PRO A 156 12.19 -35.96 32.14
N THR A 157 11.94 -34.99 32.99
CA THR A 157 11.21 -33.73 32.77
C THR A 157 11.63 -33.06 31.45
N PRO A 158 10.70 -32.58 30.61
CA PRO A 158 11.06 -31.69 29.51
C PRO A 158 11.13 -30.23 30.00
N SER A 159 12.30 -29.61 29.81
CA SER A 159 12.45 -28.15 29.73
C SER A 159 11.74 -27.61 28.48
N PRO A 160 11.18 -26.39 28.52
CA PRO A 160 10.61 -25.75 27.34
C PRO A 160 11.74 -25.21 26.46
N GLY A 161 12.08 -25.94 25.41
CA GLY A 161 12.85 -25.43 24.27
C GLY A 161 11.87 -25.03 23.17
N GLU A 162 11.84 -23.73 22.85
CA GLU A 162 11.11 -23.19 21.70
C GLU A 162 11.60 -23.85 20.40
N PRO A 163 10.71 -24.36 19.53
CA PRO A 163 11.14 -24.85 18.24
C PRO A 163 11.34 -23.67 17.29
N ALA A 164 12.53 -23.62 16.67
CA ALA A 164 12.79 -22.80 15.49
C ALA A 164 11.96 -23.35 14.32
N TRP A 165 11.04 -22.55 13.80
CA TRP A 165 10.18 -22.94 12.67
C TRP A 165 10.58 -22.21 11.40
N THR A 166 11.00 -22.99 10.41
CA THR A 166 11.24 -22.56 9.03
C THR A 166 9.92 -22.45 8.27
N ILE A 167 9.81 -21.44 7.41
CA ILE A 167 8.65 -21.12 6.57
C ILE A 167 8.52 -22.15 5.42
N PRO A 168 7.36 -22.80 5.21
CA PRO A 168 6.98 -23.32 3.91
C PRO A 168 6.23 -22.23 3.12
N ALA A 169 6.63 -22.01 1.87
CA ALA A 169 5.93 -21.11 0.96
C ALA A 169 4.51 -21.64 0.66
N PRO A 170 3.46 -20.80 0.71
CA PRO A 170 2.10 -21.27 0.48
C PRO A 170 1.79 -21.26 -1.02
N HIS A 171 1.47 -22.43 -1.56
CA HIS A 171 0.59 -22.54 -2.72
C HIS A 171 -0.85 -22.70 -2.23
N GLY A 172 -1.78 -22.00 -2.89
CA GLY A 172 -3.15 -22.46 -3.03
C GLY A 172 -4.22 -21.59 -2.41
N SER A 173 -5.00 -20.99 -3.31
CA SER A 173 -6.45 -20.70 -3.22
C SER A 173 -6.94 -19.26 -3.01
N SER A 174 -6.07 -18.25 -3.07
CA SER A 174 -6.47 -16.84 -3.28
C SER A 174 -5.56 -16.08 -4.28
N GLU A 175 -4.92 -16.81 -5.20
CA GLU A 175 -3.91 -16.24 -6.10
C GLU A 175 -4.51 -15.39 -7.24
N ALA A 176 -5.68 -15.74 -7.79
CA ALA A 176 -6.21 -15.06 -8.99
C ALA A 176 -6.58 -13.57 -8.81
N ARG A 177 -6.92 -13.12 -7.59
CA ARG A 177 -7.24 -11.71 -7.31
C ARG A 177 -6.01 -10.87 -6.95
N VAL A 178 -4.98 -11.50 -6.39
CA VAL A 178 -3.71 -10.85 -6.04
C VAL A 178 -2.80 -10.76 -7.28
N ASP A 179 -2.85 -11.76 -8.17
CA ASP A 179 -2.08 -11.79 -9.43
C ASP A 179 -2.40 -10.62 -10.38
N MET A 180 -3.64 -10.10 -10.37
CA MET A 180 -3.97 -8.93 -11.19
C MET A 180 -3.30 -7.65 -10.68
N LEU A 181 -2.91 -7.54 -9.42
CA LEU A 181 -2.21 -6.35 -8.92
C LEU A 181 -0.68 -6.48 -9.05
N ASP A 182 -0.16 -7.70 -9.18
CA ASP A 182 1.27 -7.99 -9.30
C ASP A 182 1.80 -8.02 -10.75
N GLN A 183 0.91 -8.10 -11.76
CA GLN A 183 1.30 -7.92 -13.15
C GLN A 183 1.82 -6.50 -13.42
N PRO A 184 2.81 -6.32 -14.32
CA PRO A 184 3.33 -5.00 -14.68
C PRO A 184 2.24 -4.15 -15.35
N TRP A 185 1.54 -3.36 -14.54
CA TRP A 185 0.50 -2.37 -14.87
C TRP A 185 0.97 -1.26 -15.84
N HIS A 186 2.24 -1.28 -16.25
CA HIS A 186 2.86 -0.33 -17.16
C HIS A 186 2.86 -0.81 -18.61
N SER A 187 2.47 -2.06 -18.88
CA SER A 187 2.46 -2.59 -20.24
C SER A 187 1.18 -2.19 -20.99
N GLU A 188 1.34 -1.70 -22.22
CA GLU A 188 0.23 -1.43 -23.13
C GLU A 188 -0.65 -2.67 -23.34
N LYS A 189 -0.01 -3.85 -23.49
CA LYS A 189 -0.70 -5.13 -23.65
C LYS A 189 -1.66 -5.42 -22.49
N GLY A 190 -1.18 -5.30 -21.25
CA GLY A 190 -2.00 -5.55 -20.06
C GLY A 190 -3.15 -4.53 -19.89
N LEU A 191 -2.98 -3.28 -20.35
CA LEU A 191 -4.07 -2.31 -20.39
C LEU A 191 -5.13 -2.72 -21.42
N ARG A 192 -4.72 -3.14 -22.62
CA ARG A 192 -5.63 -3.60 -23.68
C ARG A 192 -6.43 -4.83 -23.26
N GLU A 193 -5.77 -5.83 -22.68
CA GLU A 193 -6.41 -7.04 -22.16
C GLU A 193 -7.51 -6.70 -21.16
N VAL A 194 -7.23 -5.79 -20.23
CA VAL A 194 -8.20 -5.37 -19.21
C VAL A 194 -9.40 -4.61 -19.79
N LEU A 195 -9.16 -3.72 -20.76
CA LEU A 195 -10.22 -2.97 -21.42
C LEU A 195 -11.01 -3.81 -22.44
N GLY A 196 -10.53 -5.02 -22.77
CA GLY A 196 -11.10 -5.88 -23.80
C GLY A 196 -10.83 -5.39 -25.22
N LEU A 197 -9.68 -4.73 -25.43
CA LEU A 197 -9.28 -4.14 -26.71
C LEU A 197 -8.36 -5.10 -27.47
N ARG A 198 -8.65 -5.34 -28.75
CA ARG A 198 -7.97 -6.36 -29.57
C ARG A 198 -6.54 -5.94 -29.93
N ASN A 199 -6.35 -4.67 -30.26
CA ASN A 199 -5.10 -4.14 -30.79
C ASN A 199 -4.84 -2.69 -30.35
N ARG A 200 -3.70 -2.16 -30.77
CA ARG A 200 -3.24 -0.82 -30.42
C ARG A 200 -4.12 0.28 -31.01
N GLU A 201 -4.63 0.05 -32.22
CA GLU A 201 -5.48 0.96 -32.96
C GLU A 201 -6.81 1.18 -32.23
N GLU A 202 -7.39 0.12 -31.68
CA GLU A 202 -8.58 0.22 -30.83
C GLU A 202 -8.31 0.98 -29.54
N LEU A 203 -7.15 0.77 -28.90
CA LEU A 203 -6.75 1.57 -27.75
C LEU A 203 -6.59 3.05 -28.11
N LEU A 204 -6.01 3.35 -29.27
CA LEU A 204 -5.93 4.73 -29.76
C LEU A 204 -7.30 5.35 -30.00
N VAL A 205 -8.23 4.64 -30.63
CA VAL A 205 -9.61 5.12 -30.85
C VAL A 205 -10.34 5.31 -29.53
N TRP A 206 -10.13 4.41 -28.58
CA TRP A 206 -10.72 4.48 -27.24
C TRP A 206 -10.17 5.67 -26.43
N LEU A 207 -8.85 5.88 -26.44
CA LEU A 207 -8.21 7.00 -25.74
C LEU A 207 -8.60 8.37 -26.33
N LYS A 208 -9.02 8.41 -27.60
CA LYS A 208 -9.45 9.62 -28.31
C LYS A 208 -10.91 9.99 -28.07
N GLN A 209 -11.68 9.18 -27.34
CA GLN A 209 -13.06 9.51 -27.02
C GLN A 209 -13.11 10.78 -26.14
N ASP A 210 -14.06 11.67 -26.40
CA ASP A 210 -14.13 12.98 -25.72
C ASP A 210 -14.18 12.85 -24.21
N TRP A 211 -14.95 11.90 -23.70
CA TRP A 211 -15.09 11.67 -22.26
C TRP A 211 -13.81 11.13 -21.61
N VAL A 212 -12.98 10.38 -22.34
CA VAL A 212 -11.66 9.94 -21.85
C VAL A 212 -10.70 11.13 -21.84
N LEU A 213 -10.69 11.91 -22.92
CA LEU A 213 -9.83 13.09 -23.06
C LEU A 213 -10.18 14.19 -22.05
N ASP A 214 -11.44 14.32 -21.61
CA ASP A 214 -11.84 15.28 -20.57
C ASP A 214 -11.21 14.93 -19.22
N VAL A 215 -11.31 13.66 -18.82
CA VAL A 215 -10.73 13.18 -17.57
C VAL A 215 -9.20 13.23 -17.62
N TYR A 216 -8.62 12.94 -18.79
CA TYR A 216 -7.19 13.05 -19.03
C TYR A 216 -6.68 14.49 -19.02
N ASP A 217 -7.41 15.44 -19.60
CA ASP A 217 -7.06 16.87 -19.55
C ASP A 217 -7.00 17.39 -18.12
N GLU A 218 -8.00 17.02 -17.31
CA GLU A 218 -8.01 17.36 -15.90
C GLU A 218 -6.79 16.79 -15.17
N TYR A 219 -6.43 15.53 -15.44
CA TYR A 219 -5.23 14.90 -14.90
C TYR A 219 -3.95 15.62 -15.34
N CYS A 220 -3.83 16.00 -16.63
CA CYS A 220 -2.68 16.70 -17.15
C CYS A 220 -2.44 18.05 -16.46
N ILE A 221 -3.49 18.83 -16.21
CA ILE A 221 -3.38 20.12 -15.50
C ILE A 221 -2.71 19.94 -14.12
N VAL A 222 -3.00 18.82 -13.48
CA VAL A 222 -2.65 18.54 -12.09
C VAL A 222 -1.30 17.82 -11.94
N GLU A 223 -0.99 16.88 -12.82
CA GLU A 223 0.21 16.03 -12.73
C GLU A 223 1.34 16.45 -13.66
N LEU A 224 1.04 17.16 -14.76
CA LEU A 224 2.07 17.71 -15.65
C LEU A 224 2.45 19.15 -15.29
N ASP A 225 1.94 19.70 -14.18
CA ASP A 225 2.39 21.00 -13.66
C ASP A 225 3.91 20.96 -13.37
N PRO A 226 4.72 21.79 -14.04
CA PRO A 226 6.16 21.88 -13.82
C PRO A 226 6.58 22.17 -12.38
N ARG A 227 5.71 22.80 -11.56
CA ARG A 227 5.97 23.02 -10.13
C ARG A 227 5.98 21.71 -9.36
N ARG A 228 5.07 20.80 -9.70
CA ARG A 228 4.90 19.50 -9.05
C ARG A 228 5.96 18.49 -9.46
N GLN A 229 6.45 18.57 -10.70
CA GLN A 229 7.60 17.78 -11.15
C GLN A 229 8.87 18.12 -10.36
N ARG A 230 9.06 19.39 -9.94
CA ARG A 230 10.17 19.80 -9.06
C ARG A 230 10.02 19.23 -7.65
N GLU A 231 8.82 19.23 -7.08
CA GLU A 231 8.56 18.61 -5.77
C GLU A 231 8.84 17.09 -5.77
N LEU A 232 8.41 16.38 -6.82
CA LEU A 232 8.71 14.95 -6.98
C LEU A 232 10.18 14.67 -7.27
N ALA A 233 10.90 15.59 -7.92
CA ALA A 233 12.34 15.46 -8.12
C ALA A 233 13.10 15.57 -6.79
N LEU A 234 12.68 16.46 -5.89
CA LEU A 234 13.24 16.58 -4.54
C LEU A 234 13.00 15.31 -3.70
N LEU A 235 11.83 14.67 -3.86
CA LEU A 235 11.49 13.42 -3.17
C LEU A 235 12.19 12.17 -3.77
N ARG A 236 12.68 12.24 -5.01
CA ARG A 236 13.31 11.11 -5.73
C ARG A 236 14.79 10.92 -5.43
N HIS A 237 15.41 11.75 -4.60
CA HIS A 237 16.84 11.68 -4.27
C HIS A 237 17.24 10.61 -3.24
N GLY A 238 16.49 9.49 -3.08
CA GLY A 238 17.06 8.43 -2.24
C GLY A 238 16.33 7.11 -2.04
N HIS A 239 15.00 7.00 -2.23
CA HIS A 239 14.31 5.78 -1.80
C HIS A 239 13.42 5.15 -2.88
N ALA A 240 13.68 3.88 -3.16
CA ALA A 240 12.76 3.03 -3.88
C ALA A 240 11.53 2.79 -2.99
N VAL A 241 10.34 3.12 -3.49
CA VAL A 241 9.08 2.84 -2.78
C VAL A 241 8.94 1.31 -2.64
N PRO A 242 8.85 0.75 -1.41
CA PRO A 242 8.75 -0.69 -1.21
C PRO A 242 7.48 -1.25 -1.88
N SER A 243 7.52 -2.49 -2.38
CA SER A 243 6.41 -3.12 -3.11
C SER A 243 5.12 -3.22 -2.28
N SER A 244 5.23 -3.47 -0.97
CA SER A 244 4.11 -3.53 -0.02
C SER A 244 3.32 -2.22 0.11
N PHE A 245 3.96 -1.08 -0.12
CA PHE A 245 3.29 0.22 -0.18
C PHE A 245 2.47 0.40 -1.46
N LYS A 246 2.81 -0.28 -2.55
CA LYS A 246 2.14 -0.09 -3.84
C LYS A 246 0.81 -0.85 -3.90
N THR A 247 0.74 -2.05 -3.32
CA THR A 247 -0.48 -2.86 -3.31
C THR A 247 -1.53 -2.29 -2.35
N SER A 248 -1.12 -1.83 -1.16
CA SER A 248 -2.02 -1.16 -0.20
C SER A 248 -2.55 0.18 -0.70
N TRP A 249 -1.74 0.91 -1.47
CA TRP A 249 -2.12 2.17 -2.09
C TRP A 249 -3.11 2.02 -3.25
N ALA A 250 -2.88 1.05 -4.14
CA ALA A 250 -3.80 0.73 -5.22
C ALA A 250 -5.20 0.41 -4.68
N ASP A 251 -5.24 -0.46 -3.67
CA ASP A 251 -6.48 -0.87 -2.99
C ASP A 251 -7.21 0.31 -2.35
N TYR A 252 -6.46 1.25 -1.77
CA TYR A 252 -7.01 2.48 -1.21
C TYR A 252 -7.65 3.35 -2.30
N LEU A 253 -6.92 3.68 -3.38
CA LEU A 253 -7.44 4.54 -4.45
C LEU A 253 -8.66 3.91 -5.15
N ILE A 254 -8.60 2.61 -5.43
CA ILE A 254 -9.71 1.85 -6.02
C ILE A 254 -10.91 1.85 -5.07
N GLY A 255 -10.70 1.56 -3.78
CA GLY A 255 -11.76 1.52 -2.78
C GLY A 255 -12.41 2.90 -2.55
N ALA A 256 -11.60 3.95 -2.45
CA ALA A 256 -12.07 5.32 -2.30
C ALA A 256 -12.88 5.79 -3.51
N ALA A 257 -12.43 5.49 -4.74
CA ALA A 257 -13.17 5.82 -5.95
C ALA A 257 -14.48 5.03 -6.06
N ALA A 258 -14.48 3.74 -5.72
CA ALA A 258 -15.70 2.94 -5.70
C ALA A 258 -16.71 3.49 -4.67
N ALA A 259 -16.25 3.81 -3.46
CA ALA A 259 -17.09 4.45 -2.43
C ALA A 259 -17.62 5.81 -2.90
N ALA A 260 -16.78 6.62 -3.57
CA ALA A 260 -17.20 7.91 -4.12
C ALA A 260 -18.34 7.77 -5.13
N LEU A 261 -18.26 6.76 -6.01
CA LEU A 261 -19.32 6.46 -6.98
C LEU A 261 -20.59 5.95 -6.30
N HIS A 262 -20.47 5.01 -5.35
CA HIS A 262 -21.61 4.44 -4.62
C HIS A 262 -22.37 5.50 -3.83
N HIS A 263 -21.66 6.43 -3.20
CA HIS A 263 -22.25 7.52 -2.41
C HIS A 263 -22.44 8.81 -3.21
N SER A 264 -22.17 8.80 -4.52
CA SER A 264 -22.26 9.97 -5.40
C SER A 264 -21.57 11.22 -4.81
N LEU A 265 -20.39 11.04 -4.21
CA LEU A 265 -19.70 12.08 -3.45
C LEU A 265 -19.44 13.30 -4.37
N PRO A 266 -20.03 14.47 -4.08
CA PRO A 266 -19.93 15.64 -4.95
C PRO A 266 -18.50 16.07 -5.25
N ARG A 267 -17.60 15.86 -4.29
CA ARG A 267 -16.17 16.17 -4.39
C ARG A 267 -15.51 15.48 -5.60
N TYR A 268 -15.85 14.23 -5.86
CA TYR A 268 -15.20 13.43 -6.91
C TYR A 268 -16.07 13.27 -8.16
N CYS A 269 -17.41 13.34 -8.02
CA CYS A 269 -18.36 13.04 -9.11
C CYS A 269 -18.88 14.27 -9.87
N ARG A 270 -18.78 15.51 -9.34
CA ARG A 270 -19.23 16.71 -10.07
C ARG A 270 -18.27 17.08 -11.21
N ALA A 271 -18.78 17.74 -12.25
CA ALA A 271 -17.95 18.25 -13.35
C ALA A 271 -16.90 19.28 -12.88
N ASN A 272 -17.29 20.24 -12.04
CA ASN A 272 -16.40 21.31 -11.56
C ASN A 272 -16.45 21.43 -10.03
N PRO A 273 -15.83 20.50 -9.27
CA PRO A 273 -15.78 20.61 -7.83
C PRO A 273 -14.76 21.67 -7.39
N PRO A 274 -14.97 22.32 -6.23
CA PRO A 274 -13.94 23.17 -5.64
C PRO A 274 -12.71 22.32 -5.29
N LYS A 275 -11.55 22.69 -5.83
CA LYS A 275 -10.28 21.95 -5.67
C LYS A 275 -9.36 22.49 -4.58
N HIS A 276 -9.88 23.38 -3.73
CA HIS A 276 -9.13 23.91 -2.59
C HIS A 276 -8.72 22.75 -1.67
N HIS A 277 -7.43 22.69 -1.32
CA HIS A 277 -6.85 21.66 -0.43
C HIS A 277 -6.83 20.23 -0.96
N TRP A 278 -6.96 20.03 -2.27
CA TRP A 278 -6.86 18.68 -2.83
C TRP A 278 -5.43 18.15 -2.77
N THR A 279 -5.32 16.93 -2.28
CA THR A 279 -4.09 16.15 -2.30
C THR A 279 -3.92 15.48 -3.66
N ARG A 280 -2.77 14.86 -3.90
CA ARG A 280 -2.56 14.01 -5.08
C ARG A 280 -3.61 12.90 -5.17
N ASP A 281 -3.89 12.28 -4.05
CA ASP A 281 -4.77 11.14 -3.95
C ASP A 281 -6.20 11.54 -4.28
N ASP A 282 -6.61 12.75 -3.90
CA ASP A 282 -7.92 13.29 -4.27
C ASP A 282 -8.07 13.41 -5.79
N HIS A 283 -7.01 13.81 -6.49
CA HIS A 283 -7.00 13.88 -7.94
C HIS A 283 -6.99 12.49 -8.59
N ASP A 284 -6.28 11.52 -8.00
CA ASP A 284 -6.28 10.13 -8.47
C ASP A 284 -7.65 9.48 -8.30
N VAL A 285 -8.25 9.60 -7.11
CA VAL A 285 -9.61 9.13 -6.82
C VAL A 285 -10.60 9.76 -7.78
N ARG A 286 -10.48 11.07 -8.04
CA ARG A 286 -11.30 11.75 -9.03
C ARG A 286 -11.11 11.21 -10.44
N PHE A 287 -9.87 11.07 -10.90
CA PHE A 287 -9.59 10.55 -12.23
C PHE A 287 -10.30 9.21 -12.43
N ILE A 288 -10.15 8.31 -11.46
CA ILE A 288 -10.77 6.98 -11.47
C ILE A 288 -12.30 7.10 -11.47
N ALA A 289 -12.88 7.89 -10.55
CA ALA A 289 -14.32 8.04 -10.42
C ALA A 289 -14.96 8.69 -11.66
N GLN A 290 -14.38 9.77 -12.18
CA GLN A 290 -14.88 10.46 -13.37
C GLN A 290 -14.83 9.58 -14.60
N LEU A 291 -13.73 8.83 -14.79
CA LEU A 291 -13.63 7.92 -15.92
C LEU A 291 -14.73 6.85 -15.86
N VAL A 292 -14.98 6.27 -14.68
CA VAL A 292 -16.04 5.24 -14.48
C VAL A 292 -17.43 5.81 -14.64
N LEU A 293 -17.69 6.98 -14.07
CA LEU A 293 -18.96 7.67 -14.21
C LEU A 293 -19.25 7.97 -15.68
N ALA A 294 -18.28 8.57 -16.38
CA ALA A 294 -18.42 8.93 -17.78
C ALA A 294 -18.53 7.68 -18.66
N GLY A 295 -17.71 6.65 -18.47
CA GLY A 295 -17.74 5.45 -19.28
C GLY A 295 -19.05 4.64 -19.17
N ARG A 296 -19.82 4.84 -18.09
CA ARG A 296 -21.12 4.18 -17.84
C ARG A 296 -22.31 4.84 -18.53
N GLU A 297 -22.17 6.05 -19.07
CA GLU A 297 -23.25 6.70 -19.82
C GLU A 297 -23.64 5.87 -21.05
N SER A 298 -24.91 6.01 -21.46
CA SER A 298 -25.45 5.25 -22.59
C SER A 298 -24.68 5.54 -23.89
N GLY A 299 -24.43 4.50 -24.68
CA GLY A 299 -23.63 4.55 -25.91
C GLY A 299 -22.12 4.51 -25.70
N ARG A 300 -21.63 4.37 -24.45
CA ARG A 300 -20.18 4.34 -24.16
C ARG A 300 -19.67 2.95 -23.78
N TRP A 301 -18.35 2.81 -23.80
CA TRP A 301 -17.65 1.52 -23.73
C TRP A 301 -18.00 0.66 -22.51
N TRP A 302 -18.29 1.28 -21.35
CA TRP A 302 -18.64 0.53 -20.12
C TRP A 302 -20.15 0.35 -19.93
N GLU A 303 -20.99 0.80 -20.87
CA GLU A 303 -22.43 0.54 -20.83
C GLU A 303 -22.75 -0.96 -20.81
N HIS A 304 -22.10 -1.75 -21.67
CA HIS A 304 -22.32 -3.21 -21.73
C HIS A 304 -21.75 -3.96 -20.52
N ARG A 305 -20.96 -3.26 -19.69
CA ARG A 305 -20.36 -3.79 -18.45
C ARG A 305 -21.13 -3.34 -17.21
N ARG A 306 -22.40 -2.93 -17.34
CA ARG A 306 -23.28 -2.56 -16.20
C ARG A 306 -23.42 -3.68 -15.14
N GLY A 307 -23.22 -4.94 -15.52
CA GLY A 307 -23.21 -6.08 -14.60
C GLY A 307 -21.89 -6.28 -13.84
N GLU A 308 -20.82 -5.58 -14.22
CA GLU A 308 -19.54 -5.66 -13.51
C GLU A 308 -19.57 -4.83 -12.22
N ASP A 309 -18.90 -5.35 -11.18
CA ASP A 309 -18.71 -4.65 -9.91
C ASP A 309 -18.06 -3.28 -10.15
N THR A 310 -18.59 -2.22 -9.53
CA THR A 310 -18.00 -0.86 -9.55
C THR A 310 -16.52 -0.90 -9.19
N ARG A 311 -16.12 -1.74 -8.23
CA ARG A 311 -14.71 -1.89 -7.85
C ARG A 311 -13.85 -2.43 -8.99
N GLN A 312 -14.39 -3.31 -9.83
CA GLN A 312 -13.71 -3.86 -10.99
C GLN A 312 -13.45 -2.77 -12.05
N LEU A 313 -14.45 -1.95 -12.36
CA LEU A 313 -14.29 -0.80 -13.26
C LEU A 313 -13.29 0.23 -12.71
N CYS A 314 -13.33 0.50 -11.40
CA CYS A 314 -12.32 1.34 -10.75
C CYS A 314 -10.91 0.76 -10.86
N THR A 315 -10.77 -0.58 -10.82
CA THR A 315 -9.48 -1.26 -11.05
C THR A 315 -8.96 -1.02 -12.47
N TYR A 316 -9.85 -1.05 -13.47
CA TYR A 316 -9.49 -0.79 -14.86
C TYR A 316 -9.05 0.66 -15.08
N ALA A 317 -9.81 1.60 -14.51
CA ALA A 317 -9.48 3.02 -14.52
C ALA A 317 -8.16 3.32 -13.80
N TYR A 318 -7.89 2.66 -12.66
CA TYR A 318 -6.62 2.77 -11.96
C TYR A 318 -5.45 2.24 -12.81
N ARG A 319 -5.62 1.12 -13.52
CA ARG A 319 -4.59 0.63 -14.44
C ARG A 319 -4.29 1.63 -15.56
N LEU A 320 -5.32 2.29 -16.11
CA LEU A 320 -5.12 3.36 -17.08
C LEU A 320 -4.31 4.52 -16.48
N LEU A 321 -4.65 4.96 -15.26
CA LEU A 321 -3.90 6.01 -14.56
C LEU A 321 -2.42 5.64 -14.38
N CYS A 322 -2.12 4.42 -13.94
CA CYS A 322 -0.75 3.90 -13.80
C CYS A 322 0.01 3.84 -15.13
N TRP A 323 -0.68 3.44 -16.20
CA TRP A 323 -0.09 3.41 -17.54
C TRP A 323 0.19 4.83 -18.06
N LEU A 324 -0.75 5.77 -17.92
CA LEU A 324 -0.56 7.18 -18.31
C LEU A 324 0.61 7.82 -17.54
N ARG A 325 0.72 7.56 -16.23
CA ARG A 325 1.88 7.98 -15.42
C ARG A 325 3.20 7.48 -15.99
N ASN A 326 3.22 6.23 -16.46
CA ASN A 326 4.41 5.65 -17.08
C ASN A 326 4.71 6.29 -18.43
N VAL A 327 3.70 6.53 -19.27
CA VAL A 327 3.81 7.24 -20.56
C VAL A 327 4.40 8.64 -20.38
N HIS A 328 4.04 9.35 -19.30
CA HIS A 328 4.60 10.69 -19.03
C HIS A 328 5.92 10.70 -18.26
N ARG A 329 6.33 9.58 -17.66
CA ARG A 329 7.57 9.51 -16.88
C ARG A 329 8.74 9.25 -17.82
N ILE A 330 9.40 10.31 -18.28
CA ILE A 330 10.65 10.19 -19.03
C ILE A 330 11.72 9.62 -18.09
N SER A 331 12.17 8.39 -18.34
CA SER A 331 13.30 7.80 -17.62
C SER A 331 14.61 8.45 -18.05
N SER A 332 15.43 8.88 -17.09
CA SER A 332 16.78 9.41 -17.32
C SER A 332 17.84 8.32 -17.52
N ALA A 333 17.49 7.04 -17.30
CA ALA A 333 18.42 5.93 -17.40
C ALA A 333 18.86 5.69 -18.86
N ARG A 334 20.16 5.42 -19.06
CA ARG A 334 20.79 5.22 -20.37
C ARG A 334 21.00 3.72 -20.61
N GLY A 335 19.98 3.05 -21.14
CA GLY A 335 20.05 1.66 -21.59
C GLY A 335 19.15 1.44 -22.81
N GLN A 336 19.44 0.44 -23.64
CA GLN A 336 18.69 0.16 -24.88
C GLN A 336 17.21 -0.18 -24.59
N SER A 337 16.95 -0.97 -23.55
CA SER A 337 15.58 -1.25 -23.08
C SER A 337 14.85 0.05 -22.67
N THR A 338 15.56 0.99 -22.03
CA THR A 338 15.01 2.30 -21.67
C THR A 338 14.78 3.19 -22.89
N GLN A 339 15.58 3.09 -23.95
CA GLN A 339 15.36 3.82 -25.20
C GLN A 339 14.09 3.34 -25.92
N ILE A 340 13.89 2.02 -26.00
CA ILE A 340 12.67 1.44 -26.58
C ILE A 340 11.42 1.89 -25.78
N GLN A 341 11.49 1.84 -24.46
CA GLN A 341 10.42 2.35 -23.59
C GLN A 341 10.16 3.84 -23.80
N ARG A 342 11.21 4.66 -23.93
CA ARG A 342 11.09 6.10 -24.22
C ARG A 342 10.45 6.37 -25.58
N ALA A 343 10.85 5.64 -26.62
CA ALA A 343 10.25 5.77 -27.95
C ALA A 343 8.75 5.42 -27.93
N ALA A 344 8.38 4.33 -27.25
CA ALA A 344 6.98 3.95 -27.06
C ALA A 344 6.19 5.00 -26.29
N ALA A 345 6.75 5.52 -25.18
CA ALA A 345 6.14 6.57 -24.38
C ALA A 345 5.93 7.86 -25.20
N ASN A 346 6.97 8.33 -25.92
CA ASN A 346 6.90 9.51 -26.76
C ASN A 346 5.81 9.38 -27.83
N HIS A 347 5.73 8.23 -28.50
CA HIS A 347 4.68 7.97 -29.48
C HIS A 347 3.27 8.09 -28.89
N TRP A 348 3.04 7.58 -27.68
CA TRP A 348 1.75 7.71 -27.01
C TRP A 348 1.46 9.16 -26.59
N VAL A 349 2.46 9.88 -26.08
CA VAL A 349 2.34 11.31 -25.76
C VAL A 349 1.99 12.13 -27.00
N GLU A 350 2.63 11.86 -28.14
CA GLU A 350 2.36 12.53 -29.41
C GLU A 350 0.90 12.32 -29.85
N HIS A 351 0.41 11.09 -29.84
CA HIS A 351 -0.98 10.80 -30.20
C HIS A 351 -2.00 11.45 -29.26
N LEU A 352 -1.75 11.40 -27.96
CA LEU A 352 -2.62 12.04 -26.96
C LEU A 352 -2.60 13.55 -27.09
N THR A 353 -1.43 14.16 -27.31
CA THR A 353 -1.28 15.60 -27.51
C THR A 353 -1.98 16.07 -28.79
N HIS A 354 -1.81 15.33 -29.88
CA HIS A 354 -2.49 15.62 -31.15
C HIS A 354 -4.01 15.52 -31.01
N ALA A 355 -4.52 14.46 -30.36
CA ALA A 355 -5.95 14.29 -30.12
C ALA A 355 -6.54 15.43 -29.28
N ARG A 356 -5.82 15.87 -28.24
CA ARG A 356 -6.22 17.02 -27.43
C ARG A 356 -6.27 18.31 -28.24
N SER A 357 -5.25 18.56 -29.07
CA SER A 357 -5.18 19.75 -29.94
C SER A 357 -6.38 19.81 -30.89
N LEU A 358 -6.66 18.71 -31.61
CA LEU A 358 -7.83 18.62 -32.50
C LEU A 358 -9.16 18.86 -31.78
N ARG A 359 -9.26 18.40 -30.53
CA ARG A 359 -10.47 18.61 -29.73
C ARG A 359 -10.61 20.06 -29.27
N GLN A 360 -9.51 20.70 -28.90
CA GLN A 360 -9.51 22.12 -28.50
C GLN A 360 -9.90 23.02 -29.68
N THR A 361 -9.41 22.73 -30.89
CA THR A 361 -9.82 23.48 -32.09
C THR A 361 -11.30 23.25 -32.39
N ALA A 362 -11.80 22.02 -32.31
CA ALA A 362 -13.22 21.73 -32.50
C ALA A 362 -14.12 22.49 -31.51
N ARG A 363 -13.75 22.55 -30.22
CA ARG A 363 -14.47 23.30 -29.18
C ARG A 363 -14.42 24.82 -29.35
N SER A 364 -13.43 25.35 -30.07
CA SER A 364 -13.33 26.80 -30.33
C SER A 364 -14.23 27.28 -31.47
N HIS A 365 -14.76 26.37 -32.28
CA HIS A 365 -15.64 26.65 -33.41
C HIS A 365 -17.13 26.42 -33.11
N THR A 366 -17.44 25.85 -31.95
CA THR A 366 -18.78 25.69 -31.39
C THR A 366 -19.05 26.77 -30.36
#